data_AF-A0A418JIG3-F1
#
_entry.id   AF-A0A418JIG3-F1
#
_cell.length_a   1.000
_cell.length_b   1.000
_cell.length_c   1.000
_cell.angle_alpha   90.00
_cell.angle_beta   90.00
_cell.angle_gamma   90.00
#
_symmetry.space_group_name_H-M   'P 1'
#
loop_
_entity.id
_entity.type
_entity.pdbx_description
1 polymer ?
#
loop_
_entity_poly.entity_id
_entity_poly.type
_entity_poly.pdbx_seq_one_letter_code
_entity_poly.pdbx_strand_id
1 'polypeptide(L)'
;MVEAIVGWLNEIVWSKPLVYGLLLTGILFSLMTRFLQVRHFKEMIRLMFQGEKSPTGISSFQAIALSLAGRVGTGNIVGVSTAIFIGGPGAVFWMWATAFLGAGTAFIESTLGQIFKKEEDGEYRGGPAYYIEQGIKGKFGKAYGLLFAVVTIISVGLLLPGVQSNAIASSMNNAFGIPTWVIAIALIIILGLIIFGGVKWIAKVATAVVPFMAIIYILMALVIIAINVTEVPALFALIFKSAFGMEAAFGGIIGAMIEIGVKRGLYSNEAGQGTGPHAAAAAEVSHPAKQGLVQAFSVYVDTLFVCTATALIILISGTYNTTDGTTTADGRPGLIENGGIYVQNADGTKDYSGTAMYAQAGIDKAFQGSNYHFDPTFSGLGSYFIAIALFFFAFTTILAYYYMAETNVSYITNRIAKKQNKLWRNVIRVILIAATAYGSVKTADVAWALGDLGVGMMAWLNIIAIWILCKPALNALKDFEQHKKKYGTGKTAIYRPNADELPTAKFWLEDYPRRLKEQNYKPDNDITKFE
;
A
#
# COMPACT_ATOMS: atom_id res chain seq x y z
N MET A 1 -19.78 11.82 18.97
CA MET A 1 -20.62 10.75 18.39
C MET A 1 -19.93 10.02 17.24
N VAL A 2 -19.48 10.71 16.17
CA VAL A 2 -18.79 10.06 15.04
C VAL A 2 -17.51 9.33 15.50
N GLU A 3 -16.65 9.97 16.29
CA GLU A 3 -15.42 9.36 16.81
C GLU A 3 -15.69 8.11 17.65
N ALA A 4 -16.71 8.13 18.51
CA ALA A 4 -17.09 6.98 19.32
C ALA A 4 -17.58 5.80 18.45
N ILE A 5 -18.37 6.08 17.40
CA ILE A 5 -18.82 5.05 16.44
C ILE A 5 -17.64 4.47 15.68
N VAL A 6 -16.73 5.32 15.19
CA VAL A 6 -15.53 4.90 14.46
C VAL A 6 -14.59 4.10 15.36
N GLY A 7 -14.41 4.50 16.62
CA GLY A 7 -13.64 3.76 17.61
C GLY A 7 -14.21 2.36 17.86
N TRP A 8 -15.51 2.27 18.14
CA TRP A 8 -16.20 1.00 18.32
C TRP A 8 -16.09 0.07 17.10
N LEU A 9 -16.27 0.61 15.88
CA LEU A 9 -16.10 -0.17 14.65
C LEU A 9 -14.65 -0.64 14.47
N ASN A 10 -13.66 0.18 14.83
CA ASN A 10 -12.26 -0.19 14.74
C ASN A 10 -11.91 -1.33 15.70
N GLU A 11 -12.45 -1.37 16.91
CA GLU A 11 -12.24 -2.48 17.85
C GLU A 11 -12.75 -3.82 17.29
N ILE A 12 -13.88 -3.78 16.56
CA ILE A 12 -14.43 -4.97 15.89
C ILE A 12 -13.54 -5.39 14.71
N VAL A 13 -13.24 -4.41 13.84
CA VAL A 13 -12.53 -4.65 12.59
C VAL A 13 -11.09 -5.09 12.83
N TRP A 14 -10.35 -4.38 13.69
CA TRP A 14 -8.96 -4.67 14.07
C TRP A 14 -8.85 -5.58 15.28
N SER A 15 -9.88 -6.39 15.54
CA SER A 15 -9.83 -7.43 16.55
C SER A 15 -8.68 -8.43 16.28
N LYS A 16 -8.21 -9.07 17.34
CA LYS A 16 -7.14 -10.09 17.31
C LYS A 16 -7.29 -11.12 16.16
N PRO A 17 -8.49 -11.62 15.83
CA PRO A 17 -8.67 -12.50 14.68
C PRO A 17 -8.18 -11.95 13.35
N LEU A 18 -8.35 -10.66 13.05
CA LEU A 18 -7.83 -10.08 11.79
C LEU A 18 -6.30 -10.05 11.80
N VAL A 19 -5.72 -9.54 12.89
CA VAL A 19 -4.26 -9.39 13.06
C VAL A 19 -3.55 -10.73 12.91
N TYR A 20 -3.95 -11.73 13.70
CA TYR A 20 -3.33 -13.07 13.62
C TYR A 20 -3.75 -13.81 12.35
N GLY A 21 -4.96 -13.56 11.84
CA GLY A 21 -5.45 -14.13 10.58
C GLY A 21 -4.63 -13.69 9.36
N LEU A 22 -4.16 -12.45 9.33
CA LEU A 22 -3.25 -11.92 8.30
C LEU A 22 -1.91 -12.65 8.32
N LEU A 23 -1.29 -12.77 9.50
CA LEU A 23 -0.02 -13.49 9.66
C LEU A 23 -0.17 -14.97 9.30
N LEU A 24 -1.22 -15.63 9.78
CA LEU A 24 -1.52 -17.03 9.48
C LEU A 24 -1.75 -17.25 7.98
N THR A 25 -2.50 -16.34 7.34
CA THR A 25 -2.73 -16.39 5.88
C THR A 25 -1.41 -16.29 5.12
N GLY A 26 -0.55 -15.35 5.51
CA GLY A 26 0.78 -15.21 4.90
C GLY A 26 1.67 -16.44 5.10
N ILE A 27 1.66 -17.05 6.30
CA ILE A 27 2.38 -18.31 6.58
C ILE A 27 1.87 -19.42 5.67
N LEU A 28 0.56 -19.64 5.64
CA LEU A 28 -0.03 -20.75 4.89
C LEU A 28 0.18 -20.57 3.39
N PHE A 29 0.00 -19.37 2.83
CA PHE A 29 0.32 -19.12 1.42
C PHE A 29 1.81 -19.22 1.12
N SER A 30 2.70 -18.82 2.05
CA SER A 30 4.14 -19.08 1.92
C SER A 30 4.42 -20.57 1.79
N LEU A 31 3.81 -21.42 2.63
CA LEU A 31 3.97 -22.87 2.55
C LEU A 31 3.37 -23.46 1.26
N MET A 32 2.13 -23.11 0.93
CA MET A 32 1.40 -23.62 -0.26
C MET A 32 2.11 -23.26 -1.58
N THR A 33 2.80 -22.12 -1.60
CA THR A 33 3.56 -21.65 -2.76
C THR A 33 5.03 -22.08 -2.73
N ARG A 34 5.45 -22.85 -1.71
CA ARG A 34 6.83 -23.32 -1.47
C ARG A 34 7.81 -22.16 -1.38
N PHE A 35 7.51 -21.22 -0.48
CA PHE A 35 8.25 -19.98 -0.21
C PHE A 35 8.60 -19.24 -1.51
N LEU A 36 7.59 -18.96 -2.34
CA LEU A 36 7.77 -18.30 -3.63
C LEU A 36 8.56 -16.99 -3.49
N GLN A 37 8.35 -16.31 -2.38
CA GLN A 37 8.91 -15.00 -2.09
C GLN A 37 10.43 -15.03 -1.88
N VAL A 38 10.98 -16.18 -1.52
CA VAL A 38 12.43 -16.44 -1.50
C VAL A 38 12.87 -17.05 -2.83
N ARG A 39 12.19 -18.11 -3.27
CA ARG A 39 12.60 -18.94 -4.41
C ARG A 39 12.56 -18.22 -5.76
N HIS A 40 11.66 -17.24 -5.91
CA HIS A 40 11.51 -16.44 -7.13
C HIS A 40 12.00 -15.00 -6.98
N PHE A 41 12.75 -14.66 -5.93
CA PHE A 41 13.23 -13.29 -5.69
C PHE A 41 13.96 -12.66 -6.89
N LYS A 42 14.83 -13.41 -7.57
CA LYS A 42 15.51 -12.94 -8.79
C LYS A 42 14.55 -12.69 -9.95
N GLU A 43 13.51 -13.53 -10.06
CA GLU A 43 12.50 -13.43 -11.11
C GLU A 43 11.59 -12.22 -10.89
N MET A 44 11.20 -11.98 -9.64
CA MET A 44 10.45 -10.81 -9.20
C MET A 44 11.09 -9.52 -9.69
N ILE A 45 12.39 -9.32 -9.40
CA ILE A 45 13.15 -8.14 -9.84
C ILE A 45 13.20 -8.06 -11.37
N ARG A 46 13.53 -9.18 -12.04
CA ARG A 46 13.67 -9.22 -13.50
C ARG A 46 12.39 -8.80 -14.21
N LEU A 47 11.25 -9.30 -13.76
CA LEU A 47 9.95 -9.05 -14.38
C LEU A 47 9.50 -7.59 -14.23
N MET A 48 10.02 -6.84 -13.25
CA MET A 48 9.68 -5.43 -13.11
C MET A 48 10.16 -4.56 -14.26
N PHE A 49 11.31 -4.92 -14.84
CA PHE A 49 11.93 -4.20 -15.95
C PHE A 49 11.54 -4.77 -17.31
N GLN A 50 10.65 -5.76 -17.35
CA GLN A 50 10.11 -6.35 -18.57
C GLN A 50 8.64 -5.93 -18.70
N GLY A 51 8.24 -5.45 -19.88
CA GLY A 51 6.86 -5.05 -20.10
C GLY A 51 6.45 -5.25 -21.55
N GLU A 52 5.19 -5.63 -21.74
CA GLU A 52 4.55 -5.69 -23.05
C GLU A 52 3.88 -4.34 -23.33
N LYS A 53 3.98 -3.86 -24.58
CA LYS A 53 3.27 -2.66 -25.01
C LYS A 53 1.86 -3.05 -25.41
N SER A 54 0.85 -2.34 -24.90
CA SER A 54 -0.55 -2.56 -25.25
C SER A 54 -1.26 -1.22 -25.50
N PRO A 55 -2.16 -1.13 -26.49
CA PRO A 55 -3.00 0.04 -26.67
C PRO A 55 -4.11 0.18 -25.61
N THR A 56 -4.48 -0.92 -24.94
CA THR A 56 -5.59 -0.97 -23.97
C THR A 56 -5.13 -1.08 -22.51
N GLY A 57 -4.02 -1.79 -22.27
CA GLY A 57 -3.41 -1.92 -20.95
C GLY A 57 -2.24 -0.97 -20.72
N ILE A 58 -1.74 -0.93 -19.49
CA ILE A 58 -0.46 -0.26 -19.15
C ILE A 58 0.69 -1.28 -19.12
N SER A 59 1.92 -0.82 -19.29
CA SER A 59 3.09 -1.71 -19.20
C SER A 59 3.28 -2.22 -17.77
N SER A 60 4.02 -3.32 -17.58
CA SER A 60 4.31 -3.86 -16.23
C SER A 60 5.01 -2.84 -15.33
N PHE A 61 5.92 -2.02 -15.88
CA PHE A 61 6.56 -0.93 -15.15
C PHE A 61 5.55 0.14 -14.70
N GLN A 62 4.64 0.56 -15.59
CA GLN A 62 3.58 1.50 -15.24
C GLN A 62 2.63 0.92 -14.19
N ALA A 63 2.32 -0.37 -14.27
CA ALA A 63 1.50 -1.07 -13.29
C ALA A 63 2.18 -1.17 -11.91
N ILE A 64 3.50 -1.32 -11.87
CA ILE A 64 4.29 -1.22 -10.64
C ILE A 64 4.25 0.20 -10.11
N ALA A 65 4.50 1.21 -10.95
CA ALA A 65 4.46 2.59 -10.52
C ALA A 65 3.07 2.96 -9.97
N LEU A 66 2.00 2.46 -10.58
CA LEU A 66 0.63 2.64 -10.09
C LEU A 66 0.38 1.87 -8.78
N SER A 67 0.92 0.67 -8.62
CA SER A 67 0.85 -0.10 -7.36
C SER A 67 1.63 0.60 -6.24
N LEU A 68 2.85 1.02 -6.52
CA LEU A 68 3.71 1.75 -5.59
C LEU A 68 3.14 3.13 -5.28
N ALA A 69 2.42 3.79 -6.18
CA ALA A 69 1.69 5.02 -5.86
C ALA A 69 0.70 4.78 -4.70
N GLY A 70 0.00 3.65 -4.71
CA GLY A 70 -0.94 3.28 -3.64
C GLY A 70 -0.25 2.88 -2.34
N ARG A 71 0.88 2.16 -2.42
CA ARG A 71 1.60 1.62 -1.24
C ARG A 71 2.53 2.64 -0.57
N VAL A 72 3.29 3.38 -1.38
CA VAL A 72 4.27 4.36 -0.92
C VAL A 72 3.57 5.70 -0.64
N GLY A 73 3.08 5.84 0.58
CA GLY A 73 2.25 6.94 1.06
C GLY A 73 2.61 7.39 2.48
N THR A 74 1.63 8.02 3.14
CA THR A 74 1.73 8.44 4.54
C THR A 74 2.04 7.28 5.50
N GLY A 75 1.61 6.05 5.16
CA GLY A 75 1.88 4.84 5.94
C GLY A 75 3.38 4.57 6.15
N ASN A 76 4.22 4.87 5.17
CA ASN A 76 5.65 4.57 5.24
C ASN A 76 6.43 5.51 6.16
N ILE A 77 5.89 6.69 6.45
CA ILE A 77 6.53 7.71 7.27
C ILE A 77 5.82 7.81 8.61
N VAL A 78 4.57 8.25 8.57
CA VAL A 78 3.74 8.47 9.77
C VAL A 78 3.27 7.13 10.34
N GLY A 79 2.93 6.15 9.50
CA GLY A 79 2.52 4.82 9.98
C GLY A 79 3.65 4.09 10.71
N VAL A 80 4.89 4.20 10.23
CA VAL A 80 6.09 3.69 10.93
C VAL A 80 6.32 4.43 12.24
N SER A 81 6.22 5.76 12.23
CA SER A 81 6.34 6.59 13.43
C SER A 81 5.28 6.20 14.48
N THR A 82 4.04 5.96 14.05
CA THR A 82 2.94 5.49 14.91
C THR A 82 3.21 4.08 15.44
N ALA A 83 3.78 3.19 14.63
CA ALA A 83 4.17 1.85 15.08
C ALA A 83 5.24 1.91 16.17
N ILE A 84 6.25 2.76 16.01
CA ILE A 84 7.28 3.00 17.02
C ILE A 84 6.67 3.65 18.27
N PHE A 85 5.76 4.60 18.11
CA PHE A 85 5.10 5.26 19.24
C PHE A 85 4.29 4.29 20.10
N ILE A 86 3.46 3.44 19.50
CA ILE A 86 2.56 2.54 20.24
C ILE A 86 3.27 1.25 20.65
N GLY A 87 4.13 0.71 19.80
CA GLY A 87 4.72 -0.62 19.96
C GLY A 87 6.22 -0.63 20.23
N GLY A 88 6.88 0.53 20.25
CA GLY A 88 8.33 0.63 20.37
C GLY A 88 9.08 0.13 19.13
N PRO A 89 10.42 0.06 19.20
CA PRO A 89 11.27 -0.37 18.09
C PRO A 89 10.92 -1.77 17.55
N GLY A 90 10.45 -2.68 18.41
CA GLY A 90 10.07 -4.04 18.03
C GLY A 90 8.87 -4.14 17.09
N ALA A 91 8.02 -3.10 17.01
CA ALA A 91 6.91 -3.08 16.06
C ALA A 91 7.41 -3.11 14.59
N VAL A 92 8.61 -2.58 14.34
CA VAL A 92 9.25 -2.57 13.02
C VAL A 92 9.55 -4.00 12.54
N PHE A 93 9.97 -4.89 13.45
CA PHE A 93 10.14 -6.31 13.13
C PHE A 93 8.83 -6.95 12.67
N TRP A 94 7.72 -6.65 13.36
CA TRP A 94 6.42 -7.18 12.99
C TRP A 94 5.90 -6.60 11.67
N MET A 95 6.22 -5.35 11.35
CA MET A 95 6.02 -4.81 10.00
C MET A 95 6.80 -5.63 8.95
N TRP A 96 8.07 -5.97 9.20
CA TRP A 96 8.87 -6.81 8.30
C TRP A 96 8.29 -8.22 8.15
N ALA A 97 7.86 -8.83 9.26
CA ALA A 97 7.22 -10.15 9.24
C ALA A 97 5.94 -10.12 8.40
N THR A 98 5.09 -9.11 8.57
CA THR A 98 3.88 -8.91 7.77
C THR A 98 4.21 -8.71 6.30
N ALA A 99 5.26 -7.96 5.95
CA ALA A 99 5.67 -7.78 4.55
C ALA A 99 6.24 -9.08 3.93
N PHE A 100 7.11 -9.77 4.66
CA PHE A 100 7.71 -11.03 4.22
C PHE A 100 6.64 -12.09 3.92
N LEU A 101 5.72 -12.29 4.86
CA LEU A 101 4.63 -13.25 4.74
C LEU A 101 3.55 -12.76 3.76
N GLY A 102 3.26 -11.45 3.76
CA GLY A 102 2.29 -10.79 2.90
C GLY A 102 2.64 -10.83 1.42
N ALA A 103 3.92 -10.98 1.05
CA ALA A 103 4.32 -11.16 -0.34
C ALA A 103 3.63 -12.38 -1.01
N GLY A 104 3.39 -13.47 -0.27
CA GLY A 104 2.62 -14.61 -0.75
C GLY A 104 1.15 -14.26 -0.98
N THR A 105 0.55 -13.53 -0.05
CA THR A 105 -0.83 -13.01 -0.16
C THR A 105 -0.99 -12.08 -1.36
N ALA A 106 -0.07 -11.12 -1.52
CA ALA A 106 -0.02 -10.16 -2.63
C ALA A 106 0.11 -10.87 -3.99
N PHE A 107 0.89 -11.95 -4.05
CA PHE A 107 0.97 -12.79 -5.25
C PHE A 107 -0.39 -13.41 -5.60
N ILE A 108 -1.08 -14.02 -4.63
CA ILE A 108 -2.36 -14.70 -4.86
C ILE A 108 -3.41 -13.71 -5.34
N GLU A 109 -3.63 -12.61 -4.61
CA GLU A 109 -4.66 -11.62 -4.96
C GLU A 109 -4.41 -10.97 -6.33
N SER A 110 -3.14 -10.66 -6.63
CA SER A 110 -2.77 -10.00 -7.90
C SER A 110 -2.86 -10.96 -9.08
N THR A 111 -2.51 -12.23 -8.88
CA THR A 111 -2.68 -13.28 -9.90
C THR A 111 -4.17 -13.49 -10.19
N LEU A 112 -5.04 -13.50 -9.17
CA LEU A 112 -6.49 -13.54 -9.36
C LEU A 112 -7.01 -12.30 -10.09
N GLY A 113 -6.51 -11.11 -9.73
CA GLY A 113 -6.81 -9.86 -10.45
C GLY A 113 -6.51 -9.94 -11.94
N GLN A 114 -5.39 -10.58 -12.31
CA GLN A 114 -5.03 -10.82 -13.72
C GLN A 114 -5.84 -11.92 -14.40
N ILE A 115 -6.16 -13.02 -13.71
CA ILE A 115 -6.95 -14.12 -14.29
C ILE A 115 -8.35 -13.64 -14.66
N PHE A 116 -8.99 -12.84 -13.80
CA PHE A 116 -10.38 -12.40 -13.95
C PHE A 116 -10.54 -10.95 -14.42
N LYS A 117 -9.49 -10.36 -15.00
CA LYS A 117 -9.55 -9.02 -15.60
C LYS A 117 -10.50 -9.00 -16.80
N LYS A 118 -11.04 -7.83 -17.09
CA LYS A 118 -11.91 -7.56 -18.24
C LYS A 118 -11.48 -6.29 -18.94
N GLU A 119 -11.79 -6.23 -20.23
CA GLU A 119 -11.72 -4.99 -20.99
C GLU A 119 -13.05 -4.25 -20.87
N GLU A 120 -13.03 -3.04 -20.32
CA GLU A 120 -14.18 -2.15 -20.18
C GLU A 120 -13.79 -0.76 -20.69
N ASP A 121 -14.55 -0.22 -21.65
CA ASP A 121 -14.28 1.09 -22.30
C ASP A 121 -12.86 1.22 -22.91
N GLY A 122 -12.29 0.12 -23.40
CA GLY A 122 -10.93 0.09 -23.98
C GLY A 122 -9.79 0.15 -22.96
N GLU A 123 -10.10 -0.09 -21.68
CA GLU A 123 -9.14 -0.18 -20.59
C GLU A 123 -9.29 -1.53 -19.88
N TYR A 124 -8.18 -2.07 -19.37
CA TYR A 124 -8.25 -3.23 -18.48
C TYR A 124 -8.67 -2.84 -17.08
N ARG A 125 -9.70 -3.52 -16.59
CA ARG A 125 -10.21 -3.38 -15.23
C ARG A 125 -10.28 -4.74 -14.57
N GLY A 126 -9.95 -4.75 -13.28
CA GLY A 126 -10.00 -5.93 -12.45
C GLY A 126 -9.81 -5.54 -11.00
N GLY A 127 -9.77 -6.55 -10.14
CA GLY A 127 -9.73 -6.37 -8.70
C GLY A 127 -10.61 -7.39 -7.99
N PRO A 128 -10.74 -7.31 -6.67
CA PRO A 128 -11.43 -8.34 -5.91
C PRO A 128 -12.90 -8.46 -6.24
N ALA A 129 -13.60 -7.35 -6.51
CA ALA A 129 -14.99 -7.42 -6.97
C ALA A 129 -15.16 -8.32 -8.21
N TYR A 130 -14.22 -8.22 -9.17
CA TYR A 130 -14.24 -9.00 -10.41
C TYR A 130 -13.92 -10.48 -10.18
N TYR A 131 -12.87 -10.81 -9.42
CA TYR A 131 -12.53 -12.21 -9.18
C TYR A 131 -13.46 -12.90 -8.17
N ILE A 132 -14.06 -12.16 -7.24
CA ILE A 132 -15.08 -12.71 -6.32
C ILE A 132 -16.32 -13.11 -7.12
N GLU A 133 -16.82 -12.21 -7.96
CA GLU A 133 -18.00 -12.50 -8.79
C GLU A 133 -17.74 -13.67 -9.74
N GLN A 134 -16.62 -13.64 -10.47
CA GLN A 134 -16.35 -14.58 -11.56
C GLN A 134 -15.74 -15.91 -11.09
N GLY A 135 -14.98 -15.88 -10.00
CA GLY A 135 -14.33 -17.05 -9.42
C GLY A 135 -15.29 -17.90 -8.59
N ILE A 136 -16.08 -17.27 -7.71
CA ILE A 136 -17.03 -18.01 -6.83
C ILE A 136 -18.28 -18.43 -7.61
N LYS A 137 -18.68 -17.63 -8.62
CA LYS A 137 -19.87 -17.83 -9.46
C LYS A 137 -21.18 -17.75 -8.66
N GLY A 138 -22.29 -17.80 -9.38
CA GLY A 138 -23.64 -17.83 -8.79
C GLY A 138 -24.09 -16.52 -8.13
N LYS A 139 -25.20 -16.58 -7.38
CA LYS A 139 -25.77 -15.41 -6.70
C LYS A 139 -24.89 -14.93 -5.54
N PHE A 140 -24.23 -15.86 -4.85
CA PHE A 140 -23.35 -15.54 -3.72
C PHE A 140 -22.11 -14.75 -4.18
N GLY A 141 -21.40 -15.21 -5.22
CA GLY A 141 -20.26 -14.48 -5.78
C GLY A 141 -20.63 -13.06 -6.23
N LYS A 142 -21.81 -12.88 -6.84
CA LYS A 142 -22.33 -11.56 -7.23
C LYS A 142 -22.57 -10.65 -6.03
N ALA A 143 -23.25 -11.13 -5.00
CA ALA A 143 -23.54 -10.36 -3.80
C ALA A 143 -22.25 -9.97 -3.06
N TYR A 144 -21.31 -10.90 -2.96
CA TYR A 144 -20.04 -10.65 -2.30
C TYR A 144 -19.15 -9.69 -3.12
N GLY A 145 -19.07 -9.85 -4.43
CA GLY A 145 -18.35 -8.92 -5.30
C GLY A 145 -18.92 -7.49 -5.22
N LEU A 146 -20.26 -7.36 -5.14
CA LEU A 146 -20.93 -6.09 -4.92
C LEU A 146 -20.62 -5.49 -3.54
N LEU A 147 -20.68 -6.30 -2.48
CA LEU A 147 -20.29 -5.87 -1.12
C LEU A 147 -18.85 -5.35 -1.10
N PHE A 148 -17.92 -6.10 -1.69
CA PHE A 148 -16.53 -5.68 -1.79
C PHE A 148 -16.38 -4.36 -2.54
N ALA A 149 -17.07 -4.19 -3.67
CA ALA A 149 -17.01 -2.97 -4.47
C ALA A 149 -17.52 -1.75 -3.68
N VAL A 150 -18.66 -1.88 -2.98
CA VAL A 150 -19.22 -0.80 -2.14
C VAL A 150 -18.26 -0.44 -1.01
N VAL A 151 -17.75 -1.44 -0.27
CA VAL A 151 -16.79 -1.21 0.82
C VAL A 151 -15.52 -0.55 0.30
N THR A 152 -15.03 -0.95 -0.87
CA THR A 152 -13.85 -0.34 -1.49
C THR A 152 -14.12 1.12 -1.84
N ILE A 153 -15.25 1.44 -2.48
CA ILE A 153 -15.62 2.82 -2.82
C ILE A 153 -15.69 3.70 -1.57
N ILE A 154 -16.29 3.22 -0.48
CA ILE A 154 -16.34 3.95 0.78
C ILE A 154 -14.93 4.10 1.36
N SER A 155 -14.15 3.03 1.38
CA SER A 155 -12.82 3.03 2.00
C SER A 155 -11.86 3.95 1.25
N VAL A 156 -11.56 3.66 -0.01
CA VAL A 156 -10.58 4.45 -0.78
C VAL A 156 -11.14 5.77 -1.29
N GLY A 157 -12.46 5.90 -1.43
CA GLY A 157 -13.09 7.12 -1.91
C GLY A 157 -13.39 8.16 -0.83
N LEU A 158 -13.60 7.73 0.43
CA LEU A 158 -14.01 8.63 1.51
C LEU A 158 -13.11 8.52 2.76
N LEU A 159 -12.77 7.31 3.20
CA LEU A 159 -12.12 7.11 4.50
C LEU A 159 -10.59 7.31 4.47
N LEU A 160 -9.91 6.76 3.47
CA LEU A 160 -8.44 6.77 3.39
C LEU A 160 -7.83 8.09 2.85
N PRO A 161 -8.46 8.85 1.91
CA PRO A 161 -7.87 10.09 1.40
C PRO A 161 -7.58 11.12 2.50
N GLY A 162 -8.36 11.08 3.59
CA GLY A 162 -8.21 11.98 4.72
C GLY A 162 -6.83 11.88 5.38
N VAL A 163 -6.36 10.65 5.66
CA VAL A 163 -5.03 10.39 6.28
C VAL A 163 -3.91 10.98 5.44
N GLN A 164 -3.97 10.74 4.13
CA GLN A 164 -2.96 11.21 3.19
C GLN A 164 -2.89 12.73 3.17
N SER A 165 -4.03 13.38 3.00
CA SER A 165 -4.12 14.85 2.95
C SER A 165 -3.75 15.53 4.27
N ASN A 166 -4.09 14.90 5.39
CA ASN A 166 -3.75 15.39 6.72
C ASN A 166 -2.24 15.46 6.93
N ALA A 167 -1.54 14.38 6.58
CA ALA A 167 -0.10 14.31 6.75
C ALA A 167 0.63 15.30 5.82
N ILE A 168 0.14 15.54 4.60
CA ILE A 168 0.65 16.60 3.73
C ILE A 168 0.48 17.97 4.41
N ALA A 169 -0.73 18.29 4.86
CA ALA A 169 -1.05 19.59 5.45
C ALA A 169 -0.24 19.85 6.72
N SER A 170 -0.13 18.85 7.61
CA SER A 170 0.68 18.93 8.83
C SER A 170 2.16 19.11 8.51
N SER A 171 2.74 18.29 7.61
CA SER A 171 4.17 18.38 7.29
C SER A 171 4.54 19.70 6.62
N MET A 172 3.66 20.22 5.74
CA MET A 172 3.83 21.53 5.10
C MET A 172 3.71 22.69 6.08
N ASN A 173 2.81 22.58 7.06
CA ASN A 173 2.70 23.56 8.13
C ASN A 173 3.96 23.56 9.00
N ASN A 174 4.43 22.38 9.42
CA ASN A 174 5.62 22.24 10.25
C ASN A 174 6.88 22.78 9.55
N ALA A 175 7.04 22.52 8.24
CA ALA A 175 8.26 22.88 7.52
C ALA A 175 8.26 24.30 6.95
N PHE A 176 7.12 24.77 6.42
CA PHE A 176 7.04 26.03 5.69
C PHE A 176 6.14 27.06 6.39
N GLY A 177 5.50 26.71 7.51
CA GLY A 177 4.52 27.58 8.18
C GLY A 177 3.24 27.79 7.37
N ILE A 178 3.01 27.03 6.30
CA ILE A 178 1.85 27.23 5.41
C ILE A 178 0.59 26.76 6.15
N PRO A 179 -0.47 27.60 6.25
CA PRO A 179 -1.71 27.18 6.89
C PRO A 179 -2.35 25.98 6.19
N THR A 180 -2.89 25.03 6.97
CA THR A 180 -3.44 23.76 6.47
C THR A 180 -4.59 23.94 5.46
N TRP A 181 -5.40 24.99 5.62
CA TRP A 181 -6.48 25.32 4.68
C TRP A 181 -5.97 25.77 3.29
N VAL A 182 -4.80 26.42 3.23
CA VAL A 182 -4.16 26.80 1.95
C VAL A 182 -3.72 25.54 1.21
N ILE A 183 -3.11 24.60 1.94
CA ILE A 183 -2.74 23.28 1.40
C ILE A 183 -3.97 22.52 0.91
N ALA A 184 -5.08 22.56 1.66
CA ALA A 184 -6.34 21.94 1.24
C ALA A 184 -6.82 22.49 -0.13
N ILE A 185 -6.82 23.82 -0.31
CA ILE A 185 -7.20 24.45 -1.58
C ILE A 185 -6.26 24.04 -2.71
N ALA A 186 -4.95 24.05 -2.48
CA ALA A 186 -3.97 23.62 -3.48
C ALA A 186 -4.18 22.16 -3.89
N LEU A 187 -4.41 21.26 -2.93
CA LEU A 187 -4.70 19.85 -3.21
C LEU A 187 -5.99 19.67 -4.02
N ILE A 188 -7.06 20.38 -3.69
CA ILE A 188 -8.33 20.35 -4.44
C ILE A 188 -8.10 20.73 -5.91
N ILE A 189 -7.36 21.82 -6.16
CA ILE A 189 -7.10 22.31 -7.52
C ILE A 189 -6.27 21.29 -8.30
N ILE A 190 -5.15 20.83 -7.74
CA ILE A 190 -4.23 19.93 -8.42
C ILE A 190 -4.90 18.56 -8.67
N LEU A 191 -5.58 18.00 -7.66
CA LEU A 191 -6.32 16.74 -7.82
C LEU A 191 -7.44 16.89 -8.83
N GLY A 192 -8.20 18.00 -8.81
CA GLY A 192 -9.23 18.29 -9.78
C GLY A 192 -8.70 18.28 -11.22
N LEU A 193 -7.57 18.95 -11.47
CA LEU A 193 -6.96 18.98 -12.81
C LEU A 193 -6.55 17.58 -13.29
N ILE A 194 -6.03 16.72 -12.41
CA ILE A 194 -5.52 15.40 -12.80
C ILE A 194 -6.65 14.37 -12.89
N ILE A 195 -7.54 14.30 -11.89
CA ILE A 195 -8.58 13.28 -11.78
C ILE A 195 -9.62 13.43 -12.90
N PHE A 196 -9.99 14.66 -13.27
CA PHE A 196 -10.91 14.89 -14.39
C PHE A 196 -10.30 14.55 -15.75
N GLY A 197 -8.96 14.45 -15.85
CA GLY A 197 -8.24 13.96 -17.03
C GLY A 197 -8.36 12.44 -17.27
N GLY A 198 -8.86 11.67 -16.30
CA GLY A 198 -9.13 10.23 -16.43
C GLY A 198 -7.92 9.31 -16.16
N VAL A 199 -8.17 8.00 -16.22
CA VAL A 199 -7.24 6.94 -15.76
C VAL A 199 -5.88 6.96 -16.46
N LYS A 200 -5.84 7.10 -17.80
CA LYS A 200 -4.58 7.18 -18.56
C LYS A 200 -3.71 8.37 -18.13
N TRP A 201 -4.33 9.49 -17.78
CA TRP A 201 -3.60 10.66 -17.30
C TRP A 201 -3.03 10.42 -15.91
N ILE A 202 -3.82 9.84 -15.01
CA ILE A 202 -3.39 9.44 -13.67
C ILE A 202 -2.18 8.50 -13.73
N ALA A 203 -2.25 7.47 -14.57
CA ALA A 203 -1.15 6.52 -14.74
C ALA A 203 0.13 7.19 -15.25
N LYS A 204 0.02 8.17 -16.17
CA LYS A 204 1.17 8.96 -16.65
C LYS A 204 1.82 9.76 -15.52
N VAL A 205 1.01 10.47 -14.73
CA VAL A 205 1.50 11.25 -13.58
C VAL A 205 2.16 10.35 -12.54
N ALA A 206 1.50 9.27 -12.15
CA ALA A 206 2.05 8.30 -11.18
C ALA A 206 3.37 7.70 -11.67
N THR A 207 3.46 7.33 -12.96
CA THR A 207 4.69 6.76 -13.54
C THR A 207 5.85 7.76 -13.54
N ALA A 208 5.57 9.06 -13.69
CA ALA A 208 6.59 10.10 -13.65
C ALA A 208 7.07 10.39 -12.22
N VAL A 209 6.14 10.48 -11.26
CA VAL A 209 6.40 10.93 -9.89
C VAL A 209 6.98 9.82 -9.00
N VAL A 210 6.43 8.60 -9.07
CA VAL A 210 6.71 7.53 -8.11
C VAL A 210 8.16 7.07 -8.10
N PRO A 211 8.82 6.81 -9.26
CA PRO A 211 10.23 6.40 -9.24
C PRO A 211 11.13 7.49 -8.65
N PHE A 212 10.89 8.75 -9.00
CA PHE A 212 11.66 9.89 -8.50
C PHE A 212 11.56 10.03 -6.99
N MET A 213 10.34 10.03 -6.45
CA MET A 213 10.12 10.22 -5.01
C MET A 213 10.70 9.05 -4.19
N ALA A 214 10.54 7.80 -4.65
CA ALA A 214 11.04 6.63 -3.94
C ALA A 214 12.57 6.57 -3.94
N ILE A 215 13.22 6.85 -5.08
CA ILE A 215 14.68 6.87 -5.19
C ILE A 215 15.27 7.94 -4.28
N ILE A 216 14.73 9.16 -4.29
CA ILE A 216 15.25 10.26 -3.47
C ILE A 216 15.12 9.95 -1.97
N TYR A 217 13.99 9.37 -1.55
CA TYR A 217 13.80 8.99 -0.16
C TYR A 217 14.78 7.91 0.29
N ILE A 218 14.97 6.86 -0.53
CA ILE A 218 15.92 5.80 -0.24
C ILE A 218 17.36 6.35 -0.21
N LEU A 219 17.74 7.23 -1.15
CA LEU A 219 19.06 7.85 -1.15
C LEU A 219 19.31 8.68 0.11
N MET A 220 18.33 9.48 0.55
CA MET A 220 18.45 10.24 1.81
C MET A 220 18.66 9.30 3.00
N ALA A 221 17.89 8.22 3.08
CA ALA A 221 18.06 7.23 4.14
C ALA A 221 19.43 6.56 4.10
N LEU A 222 19.94 6.20 2.91
CA LEU A 222 21.28 5.64 2.76
C LEU A 222 22.37 6.62 3.20
N VAL A 223 22.21 7.91 2.92
CA VAL A 223 23.13 8.95 3.41
C VAL A 223 23.13 8.98 4.94
N ILE A 224 21.95 8.98 5.58
CA ILE A 224 21.84 9.02 7.05
C ILE A 224 22.42 7.74 7.68
N ILE A 225 22.15 6.59 7.09
CA ILE A 225 22.72 5.29 7.50
C ILE A 225 24.25 5.31 7.34
N ALA A 226 24.79 5.87 6.26
CA ALA A 226 26.22 5.97 6.03
C ALA A 226 26.91 6.88 7.06
N ILE A 227 26.26 8.00 7.44
CA ILE A 227 26.75 8.91 8.48
C ILE A 227 26.79 8.20 9.85
N ASN A 228 25.85 7.29 10.11
CA ASN A 228 25.69 6.62 11.42
C ASN A 228 26.00 5.11 11.36
N VAL A 229 26.89 4.70 10.47
CA VAL A 229 27.10 3.28 10.12
C VAL A 229 27.48 2.41 11.31
N THR A 230 28.13 2.98 12.33
CA THR A 230 28.55 2.28 13.56
C THR A 230 27.37 1.89 14.44
N GLU A 231 26.29 2.69 14.44
CA GLU A 231 25.11 2.47 15.30
C GLU A 231 24.11 1.49 14.68
N VAL A 232 24.16 1.31 13.35
CA VAL A 232 23.19 0.50 12.60
C VAL A 232 23.08 -0.94 13.13
N PRO A 233 24.17 -1.69 13.39
CA PRO A 233 24.06 -3.05 13.94
C PRO A 233 23.38 -3.09 15.31
N ALA A 234 23.65 -2.11 16.18
CA ALA A 234 23.05 -2.02 17.50
C ALA A 234 21.53 -1.77 17.41
N LEU A 235 21.08 -1.00 16.42
CA LEU A 235 19.66 -0.76 16.19
C LEU A 235 18.92 -1.96 15.64
N PHE A 236 19.52 -2.74 14.74
CA PHE A 236 18.95 -4.03 14.37
C PHE A 236 18.81 -4.89 15.63
N ALA A 237 19.84 -4.98 16.46
CA ALA A 237 19.76 -5.73 17.72
C ALA A 237 18.63 -5.21 18.64
N LEU A 238 18.44 -3.89 18.75
CA LEU A 238 17.35 -3.28 19.51
C LEU A 238 15.98 -3.69 18.97
N ILE A 239 15.77 -3.61 17.64
CA ILE A 239 14.52 -4.01 17.00
C ILE A 239 14.21 -5.48 17.31
N PHE A 240 15.19 -6.37 17.17
CA PHE A 240 15.01 -7.81 17.46
C PHE A 240 14.76 -8.07 18.96
N LYS A 241 15.57 -7.49 19.87
CA LYS A 241 15.39 -7.67 21.31
C LYS A 241 14.04 -7.15 21.80
N SER A 242 13.64 -5.97 21.34
CA SER A 242 12.34 -5.38 21.63
C SER A 242 11.21 -6.26 21.11
N ALA A 243 11.29 -6.75 19.86
CA ALA A 243 10.27 -7.59 19.22
C ALA A 243 9.95 -8.89 19.98
N PHE A 244 10.94 -9.45 20.67
CA PHE A 244 10.81 -10.69 21.44
C PHE A 244 10.76 -10.46 22.96
N GLY A 245 10.56 -9.21 23.40
CA GLY A 245 10.42 -8.89 24.83
C GLY A 245 11.69 -9.09 25.66
N MET A 246 12.85 -9.17 25.01
CA MET A 246 14.15 -9.31 25.67
C MET A 246 14.66 -8.00 26.27
N GLU A 247 14.00 -6.89 25.95
CA GLU A 247 14.27 -5.56 26.49
C GLU A 247 13.24 -5.25 27.60
N ALA A 248 13.69 -5.09 28.84
CA ALA A 248 12.81 -4.92 30.00
C ALA A 248 11.85 -3.71 29.85
N ALA A 249 12.31 -2.63 29.21
CA ALA A 249 11.52 -1.43 28.96
C ALA A 249 10.28 -1.69 28.08
N PHE A 250 10.35 -2.65 27.16
CA PHE A 250 9.27 -2.92 26.19
C PHE A 250 8.53 -4.24 26.45
N GLY A 251 8.94 -5.02 27.45
CA GLY A 251 8.35 -6.33 27.75
C GLY A 251 6.86 -6.30 28.10
N GLY A 252 6.37 -5.19 28.66
CA GLY A 252 4.95 -5.02 29.02
C GLY A 252 4.00 -4.78 27.85
N ILE A 253 4.53 -4.41 26.67
CA ILE A 253 3.72 -4.00 25.50
C ILE A 253 3.80 -4.96 24.31
N ILE A 254 4.34 -6.18 24.47
CA ILE A 254 4.55 -7.14 23.37
C ILE A 254 3.27 -7.40 22.56
N GLY A 255 2.12 -7.54 23.23
CA GLY A 255 0.83 -7.75 22.54
C GLY A 255 0.47 -6.57 21.63
N ALA A 256 0.51 -5.35 22.19
CA ALA A 256 0.26 -4.12 21.43
C ALA A 256 1.29 -3.92 20.30
N MET A 257 2.55 -4.27 20.54
CA MET A 257 3.64 -4.21 19.56
C MET A 257 3.37 -5.09 18.33
N ILE A 258 2.92 -6.33 18.54
CA ILE A 258 2.52 -7.22 17.43
C ILE A 258 1.33 -6.62 16.70
N GLU A 259 0.28 -6.24 17.43
CA GLU A 259 -0.95 -5.71 16.85
C GLU A 259 -0.71 -4.46 16.02
N ILE A 260 0.05 -3.48 16.54
CA ILE A 260 0.35 -2.25 15.80
C ILE A 260 1.33 -2.51 14.66
N GLY A 261 2.32 -3.38 14.83
CA GLY A 261 3.28 -3.72 13.78
C GLY A 261 2.59 -4.38 12.57
N VAL A 262 1.66 -5.31 12.82
CA VAL A 262 0.85 -5.90 11.76
C VAL A 262 -0.11 -4.88 11.14
N LYS A 263 -0.79 -4.07 11.96
CA LYS A 263 -1.74 -3.06 11.50
C LYS A 263 -1.09 -2.01 10.60
N ARG A 264 0.04 -1.45 11.01
CA ARG A 264 0.81 -0.46 10.23
C ARG A 264 1.56 -1.11 9.07
N GLY A 265 2.01 -2.36 9.22
CA GLY A 265 2.57 -3.17 8.13
C GLY A 265 1.56 -3.35 6.99
N LEU A 266 0.33 -3.78 7.31
CA LEU A 266 -0.75 -3.92 6.32
C LEU A 266 -1.12 -2.57 5.70
N TYR A 267 -1.25 -1.51 6.51
CA TYR A 267 -1.60 -0.17 6.02
C TYR A 267 -0.58 0.33 4.99
N SER A 268 0.70 -0.02 5.15
CA SER A 268 1.78 0.38 4.26
C SER A 268 1.80 -0.46 2.97
N ASN A 269 1.95 -1.78 3.07
CA ASN A 269 2.13 -2.62 1.88
C ASN A 269 0.84 -3.13 1.24
N GLU A 270 -0.30 -2.94 1.90
CA GLU A 270 -1.64 -3.34 1.45
C GLU A 270 -1.79 -4.84 1.13
N ALA A 271 -0.87 -5.70 1.60
CA ALA A 271 -0.86 -7.12 1.28
C ALA A 271 -2.02 -7.86 1.95
N GLY A 272 -3.03 -8.26 1.16
CA GLY A 272 -4.26 -8.86 1.68
C GLY A 272 -5.40 -7.87 1.90
N GLN A 273 -5.19 -6.58 1.66
CA GLN A 273 -6.27 -5.58 1.65
C GLN A 273 -7.13 -5.66 0.37
N GLY A 274 -6.56 -6.13 -0.75
CA GLY A 274 -7.27 -6.26 -2.02
C GLY A 274 -7.20 -5.03 -2.94
N THR A 275 -6.32 -4.08 -2.66
CA THR A 275 -6.07 -2.89 -3.50
C THR A 275 -5.07 -3.17 -4.64
N GLY A 276 -3.97 -3.87 -4.34
CA GLY A 276 -2.93 -4.27 -5.31
C GLY A 276 -3.46 -4.93 -6.61
N PRO A 277 -4.48 -5.80 -6.54
CA PRO A 277 -5.10 -6.41 -7.73
C PRO A 277 -5.62 -5.44 -8.79
N HIS A 278 -6.01 -4.21 -8.44
CA HIS A 278 -6.51 -3.22 -9.42
C HIS A 278 -5.40 -2.74 -10.35
N ALA A 279 -4.23 -2.42 -9.78
CA ALA A 279 -3.05 -2.04 -10.55
C ALA A 279 -2.47 -3.27 -11.28
N ALA A 280 -2.50 -4.43 -10.63
CA ALA A 280 -2.11 -5.68 -11.24
C ALA A 280 -2.91 -5.92 -12.52
N ALA A 281 -4.25 -5.91 -12.46
CA ALA A 281 -5.15 -6.20 -13.58
C ALA A 281 -5.03 -5.22 -14.76
N ALA A 282 -4.63 -3.97 -14.51
CA ALA A 282 -4.40 -2.98 -15.56
C ALA A 282 -3.23 -3.33 -16.49
N ALA A 283 -2.30 -4.16 -16.00
CA ALA A 283 -1.11 -4.53 -16.74
C ALA A 283 -1.41 -5.48 -17.92
N GLU A 284 -0.76 -5.22 -19.05
CA GLU A 284 -0.60 -6.22 -20.11
C GLU A 284 0.58 -7.13 -19.79
N VAL A 285 0.31 -8.44 -19.71
CA VAL A 285 1.32 -9.47 -19.47
C VAL A 285 0.89 -10.74 -20.19
N SER A 286 1.85 -11.55 -20.66
CA SER A 286 1.54 -12.84 -21.26
C SER A 286 1.12 -13.93 -20.28
N HIS A 287 1.32 -13.74 -18.98
CA HIS A 287 1.01 -14.74 -17.96
C HIS A 287 0.70 -14.09 -16.59
N PRO A 288 -0.41 -14.48 -15.91
CA PRO A 288 -0.87 -13.81 -14.68
C PRO A 288 0.13 -13.92 -13.52
N ALA A 289 0.81 -15.06 -13.37
CA ALA A 289 1.85 -15.23 -12.34
C ALA A 289 3.03 -14.26 -12.50
N LYS A 290 3.33 -13.75 -13.70
CA LYS A 290 4.38 -12.74 -13.87
C LYS A 290 4.04 -11.46 -13.11
N GLN A 291 2.80 -11.00 -13.28
CA GLN A 291 2.33 -9.82 -12.56
C GLN A 291 2.13 -10.11 -11.07
N GLY A 292 1.72 -11.32 -10.70
CA GLY A 292 1.70 -11.76 -9.29
C GLY A 292 3.08 -11.62 -8.63
N LEU A 293 4.15 -12.07 -9.27
CA LEU A 293 5.52 -11.96 -8.76
C LEU A 293 5.98 -10.50 -8.65
N VAL A 294 5.65 -9.69 -9.65
CA VAL A 294 5.91 -8.25 -9.63
C VAL A 294 5.23 -7.56 -8.43
N GLN A 295 3.99 -7.92 -8.14
CA GLN A 295 3.23 -7.34 -7.02
C GLN A 295 3.67 -7.86 -5.66
N ALA A 296 4.19 -9.09 -5.58
CA ALA A 296 4.84 -9.60 -4.39
C ALA A 296 6.11 -8.80 -4.07
N PHE A 297 6.89 -8.39 -5.08
CA PHE A 297 8.07 -7.57 -4.88
C PHE A 297 7.74 -6.14 -4.42
N SER A 298 6.66 -5.54 -4.92
CA SER A 298 6.30 -4.19 -4.49
C SER A 298 5.95 -4.12 -2.99
N VAL A 299 5.63 -5.25 -2.33
CA VAL A 299 5.51 -5.33 -0.86
C VAL A 299 6.87 -5.11 -0.18
N TYR A 300 7.95 -5.62 -0.79
CA TYR A 300 9.30 -5.46 -0.26
C TYR A 300 9.83 -4.06 -0.43
N VAL A 301 9.65 -3.47 -1.62
CA VAL A 301 10.00 -2.07 -1.90
C VAL A 301 9.40 -1.16 -0.83
N ASP A 302 8.12 -1.34 -0.55
CA ASP A 302 7.39 -0.60 0.47
C ASP A 302 7.98 -0.78 1.87
N THR A 303 7.90 -1.99 2.43
CA THR A 303 8.13 -2.16 3.87
C THR A 303 9.60 -2.44 4.20
N LEU A 304 10.26 -3.29 3.41
CA LEU A 304 11.64 -3.69 3.71
C LEU A 304 12.66 -2.63 3.33
N PHE A 305 12.34 -1.74 2.37
CA PHE A 305 13.20 -0.62 2.01
C PHE A 305 12.68 0.70 2.57
N VAL A 306 11.51 1.20 2.15
CA VAL A 306 11.05 2.54 2.55
C VAL A 306 10.71 2.62 4.03
N CYS A 307 9.93 1.69 4.58
CA CYS A 307 9.59 1.73 6.01
C CYS A 307 10.80 1.47 6.91
N THR A 308 11.69 0.54 6.53
CA THR A 308 12.96 0.32 7.24
C THR A 308 13.82 1.57 7.23
N ALA A 309 13.92 2.26 6.09
CA ALA A 309 14.63 3.53 6.00
C ALA A 309 14.07 4.56 6.98
N THR A 310 12.75 4.75 7.01
CA THR A 310 12.09 5.64 7.99
C THR A 310 12.39 5.20 9.43
N ALA A 311 12.24 3.92 9.74
CA ALA A 311 12.47 3.40 11.09
C ALA A 311 13.92 3.65 11.53
N LEU A 312 14.91 3.42 10.66
CA LEU A 312 16.31 3.68 10.96
C LEU A 312 16.57 5.17 11.17
N ILE A 313 16.01 6.06 10.34
CA ILE A 313 16.12 7.52 10.53
C ILE A 313 15.63 7.92 11.94
N ILE A 314 14.46 7.41 12.34
CA ILE A 314 13.84 7.73 13.63
C ILE A 314 14.62 7.14 14.81
N LEU A 315 15.04 5.87 14.71
CA LEU A 315 15.70 5.16 15.80
C LEU A 315 17.16 5.59 16.00
N ILE A 316 17.92 5.84 14.91
CA ILE A 316 19.30 6.35 14.98
C ILE A 316 19.33 7.70 15.70
N SER A 317 18.38 8.57 15.35
CA SER A 317 18.33 9.91 15.89
C SER A 317 17.75 9.95 17.31
N GLY A 318 17.04 8.90 17.75
CA GLY A 318 16.34 8.89 19.04
C GLY A 318 15.23 9.95 19.11
N THR A 319 14.73 10.44 17.96
CA THR A 319 13.67 11.46 17.89
C THR A 319 12.30 10.79 17.87
N TYR A 320 12.03 9.95 18.85
CA TYR A 320 10.74 9.29 19.02
C TYR A 320 10.34 9.23 20.49
N ASN A 321 9.04 9.09 20.72
CA ASN A 321 8.50 8.68 22.01
C ASN A 321 7.92 7.27 21.87
N THR A 322 7.81 6.53 22.97
CA THR A 322 7.07 5.27 23.03
C THR A 322 6.11 5.31 24.21
N THR A 323 4.83 5.01 24.01
CA THR A 323 3.83 4.98 25.09
C THR A 323 3.79 3.63 25.82
N ASP A 324 3.44 3.66 27.11
CA ASP A 324 3.08 2.47 27.89
C ASP A 324 1.61 2.05 27.73
N GLY A 325 0.83 2.79 26.92
CA GLY A 325 -0.60 2.55 26.71
C GLY A 325 -1.49 3.09 27.84
N THR A 326 -0.92 3.72 28.85
CA THR A 326 -1.66 4.40 29.92
C THR A 326 -1.83 5.88 29.61
N THR A 327 -2.74 6.54 30.33
CA THR A 327 -2.92 7.99 30.27
C THR A 327 -2.64 8.56 31.65
N THR A 328 -1.76 9.55 31.71
CA THR A 328 -1.43 10.31 32.92
C THR A 328 -2.63 11.12 33.42
N ALA A 329 -2.57 11.58 34.67
CA ALA A 329 -3.63 12.39 35.27
C ALA A 329 -3.94 13.70 34.49
N ASP A 330 -2.95 14.22 33.75
CA ASP A 330 -3.08 15.42 32.93
C ASP A 330 -3.61 15.13 31.51
N GLY A 331 -4.04 13.89 31.24
CA GLY A 331 -4.58 13.47 29.94
C GLY A 331 -3.51 13.19 28.87
N ARG A 332 -2.22 13.20 29.23
CA ARG A 332 -1.11 12.88 28.31
C ARG A 332 -0.83 11.37 28.29
N PRO A 333 -0.35 10.79 27.18
CA PRO A 333 0.07 9.39 27.17
C PRO A 333 1.20 9.17 28.18
N GLY A 334 1.15 8.08 28.94
CA GLY A 334 2.30 7.58 29.69
C GLY A 334 3.37 7.15 28.71
N LEU A 335 4.64 7.54 28.96
CA LEU A 335 5.75 7.32 28.04
C LEU A 335 6.82 6.44 28.69
N ILE A 336 7.15 5.34 28.00
CA ILE A 336 8.31 4.48 28.29
C ILE A 336 9.59 5.17 27.83
N GLU A 337 9.55 5.74 26.61
CA GLU A 337 10.63 6.50 26.01
C GLU A 337 10.11 7.89 25.68
N ASN A 338 10.86 8.93 26.05
CA ASN A 338 10.48 10.32 25.83
C ASN A 338 11.61 11.07 25.13
N GLY A 339 11.61 11.05 23.80
CA GLY A 339 12.49 11.85 22.97
C GLY A 339 12.12 13.34 22.92
N GLY A 340 11.07 13.77 23.63
CA GLY A 340 10.64 15.17 23.72
C GLY A 340 10.04 15.72 22.42
N ILE A 341 9.74 14.86 21.45
CA ILE A 341 9.24 15.25 20.13
C ILE A 341 7.71 15.38 20.15
N TYR A 342 7.18 16.48 19.63
CA TYR A 342 5.74 16.71 19.53
C TYR A 342 5.40 17.68 18.40
N VAL A 343 4.16 17.62 17.93
CA VAL A 343 3.58 18.63 17.03
C VAL A 343 2.62 19.50 17.84
N GLN A 344 2.64 20.82 17.60
CA GLN A 344 1.65 21.71 18.17
C GLN A 344 0.45 21.82 17.22
N ASN A 345 -0.72 21.39 17.68
CA ASN A 345 -1.96 21.51 16.94
C ASN A 345 -2.45 22.96 16.90
N ALA A 346 -3.34 23.25 15.96
CA ALA A 346 -3.93 24.58 15.78
C ALA A 346 -4.72 25.07 17.01
N ASP A 347 -5.19 24.17 17.87
CA ASP A 347 -5.87 24.46 19.13
C ASP A 347 -4.90 24.65 20.32
N GLY A 348 -3.60 24.57 20.07
CA GLY A 348 -2.54 24.70 21.08
C GLY A 348 -2.21 23.39 21.82
N THR A 349 -2.92 22.30 21.55
CA THR A 349 -2.61 20.98 22.13
C THR A 349 -1.32 20.42 21.55
N LYS A 350 -0.63 19.57 22.33
CA LYS A 350 0.61 18.91 21.89
C LYS A 350 0.31 17.46 21.54
N ASP A 351 0.53 17.12 20.27
CA ASP A 351 0.44 15.76 19.78
C ASP A 351 1.83 15.08 19.87
N TYR A 352 1.92 14.11 20.76
CA TYR A 352 3.12 13.30 20.97
C TYR A 352 3.09 12.00 20.16
N SER A 353 1.97 11.69 19.51
CA SER A 353 1.78 10.46 18.74
C SER A 353 2.65 10.47 17.49
N GLY A 354 2.98 9.30 16.97
CA GLY A 354 3.97 9.11 15.91
C GLY A 354 3.63 9.82 14.58
N THR A 355 3.92 11.11 14.51
CA THR A 355 3.70 12.02 13.38
C THR A 355 4.89 12.02 12.42
N ALA A 356 4.76 12.74 11.30
CA ALA A 356 5.88 12.99 10.39
C ALA A 356 7.05 13.71 11.07
N MET A 357 6.81 14.38 12.21
CA MET A 357 7.82 15.13 12.96
C MET A 357 8.97 14.24 13.44
N TYR A 358 8.72 12.97 13.75
CA TYR A 358 9.77 12.05 14.18
C TYR A 358 10.83 11.87 13.09
N ALA A 359 10.38 11.74 11.83
CA ALA A 359 11.28 11.66 10.69
C ALA A 359 11.91 13.03 10.37
N GLN A 360 11.15 14.13 10.44
CA GLN A 360 11.66 15.49 10.21
C GLN A 360 12.82 15.82 11.16
N ALA A 361 12.57 15.69 12.47
CA ALA A 361 13.56 15.91 13.52
C ALA A 361 14.73 14.92 13.42
N GLY A 362 14.47 13.67 13.00
CA GLY A 362 15.51 12.66 12.88
C GLY A 362 16.54 13.00 11.79
N ILE A 363 16.07 13.50 10.64
CA ILE A 363 16.96 13.98 9.57
C ILE A 363 17.67 15.26 10.03
N ASP A 364 16.97 16.22 10.65
CA ASP A 364 17.60 17.45 11.12
C ASP A 364 18.72 17.19 12.13
N LYS A 365 18.48 16.27 13.07
CA LYS A 365 19.50 15.81 14.02
C LYS A 365 20.68 15.13 13.32
N ALA A 366 20.43 14.30 12.31
CA ALA A 366 21.50 13.61 11.58
C ALA A 366 22.47 14.59 10.89
N PHE A 367 21.98 15.73 10.39
CA PHE A 367 22.81 16.73 9.73
C PHE A 367 23.42 17.77 10.67
N GLN A 368 22.77 18.06 11.80
CA GLN A 368 23.29 19.03 12.78
C GLN A 368 24.18 18.40 13.86
N GLY A 369 24.18 17.07 13.96
CA GLY A 369 24.99 16.33 14.92
C GLY A 369 24.49 16.49 16.36
N SER A 370 25.41 16.33 17.32
CA SER A 370 25.09 16.27 18.76
C SER A 370 24.55 17.58 19.36
N ASN A 371 24.68 18.70 18.66
CA ASN A 371 24.21 20.01 19.12
C ASN A 371 22.72 20.26 18.79
N TYR A 372 22.07 19.32 18.12
CA TYR A 372 20.66 19.45 17.78
C TYR A 372 19.78 19.36 19.03
N HIS A 373 18.93 20.36 19.21
CA HIS A 373 17.84 20.35 20.18
C HIS A 373 16.53 20.48 19.42
N PHE A 374 15.57 19.60 19.73
CA PHE A 374 14.27 19.66 19.10
C PHE A 374 13.54 20.96 19.49
N ASP A 375 13.17 21.73 18.47
CA ASP A 375 12.31 22.90 18.58
C ASP A 375 11.20 22.75 17.53
N PRO A 376 9.92 22.70 17.92
CA PRO A 376 8.81 22.55 16.98
C PRO A 376 8.66 23.73 16.02
N THR A 377 9.28 24.88 16.31
CA THR A 377 9.30 26.06 15.43
C THR A 377 10.49 26.06 14.48
N PHE A 378 11.49 25.21 14.72
CA PHE A 378 12.66 25.09 13.88
C PHE A 378 12.36 24.24 12.65
N SER A 379 12.79 24.71 11.48
CA SER A 379 12.72 23.98 10.22
C SER A 379 14.11 23.85 9.61
N GLY A 380 14.65 22.64 9.61
CA GLY A 380 15.90 22.32 8.92
C GLY A 380 15.68 21.53 7.62
N LEU A 381 16.78 20.98 7.10
CA LEU A 381 16.79 20.18 5.88
C LEU A 381 15.80 19.00 5.95
N GLY A 382 15.69 18.35 7.11
CA GLY A 382 14.78 17.25 7.40
C GLY A 382 13.31 17.64 7.32
N SER A 383 12.95 18.76 7.96
CA SER A 383 11.60 19.33 7.88
C SER A 383 11.18 19.57 6.43
N TYR A 384 12.01 20.28 5.64
CA TYR A 384 11.73 20.55 4.23
C TYR A 384 11.68 19.28 3.38
N PHE A 385 12.64 18.37 3.59
CA PHE A 385 12.75 17.14 2.82
C PHE A 385 11.52 16.25 3.00
N ILE A 386 11.14 15.95 4.25
CA ILE A 386 9.97 15.11 4.54
C ILE A 386 8.71 15.80 4.04
N ALA A 387 8.53 17.11 4.22
CA ALA A 387 7.35 17.81 3.71
C ALA A 387 7.17 17.63 2.19
N ILE A 388 8.25 17.79 1.41
CA ILE A 388 8.23 17.61 -0.04
C ILE A 388 8.02 16.13 -0.40
N ALA A 389 8.73 15.21 0.24
CA ALA A 389 8.61 13.78 -0.02
C ALA A 389 7.18 13.28 0.27
N LEU A 390 6.62 13.68 1.42
CA LEU A 390 5.31 13.28 1.89
C LEU A 390 4.21 13.88 1.03
N PHE A 391 4.40 15.09 0.48
CA PHE A 391 3.53 15.62 -0.57
C PHE A 391 3.43 14.66 -1.74
N PHE A 392 4.54 14.24 -2.35
CA PHE A 392 4.49 13.35 -3.51
C PHE A 392 3.97 11.95 -3.16
N PHE A 393 4.38 11.39 -2.01
CA PHE A 393 3.94 10.08 -1.54
C PHE A 393 2.42 10.06 -1.37
N ALA A 394 1.91 10.89 -0.47
CA ALA A 394 0.49 10.94 -0.14
C ALA A 394 -0.37 11.40 -1.33
N PHE A 395 0.13 12.32 -2.16
CA PHE A 395 -0.58 12.76 -3.37
C PHE A 395 -0.76 11.64 -4.38
N THR A 396 0.31 10.88 -4.69
CA THR A 396 0.21 9.75 -5.63
C THR A 396 -0.67 8.64 -5.06
N THR A 397 -0.68 8.45 -3.74
CA THR A 397 -1.62 7.53 -3.07
C THR A 397 -3.07 7.93 -3.24
N ILE A 398 -3.41 9.23 -3.10
CA ILE A 398 -4.77 9.73 -3.34
C ILE A 398 -5.19 9.48 -4.81
N LEU A 399 -4.28 9.65 -5.77
CA LEU A 399 -4.55 9.34 -7.17
C LEU A 399 -4.80 7.83 -7.40
N ALA A 400 -4.04 6.96 -6.74
CA ALA A 400 -4.24 5.52 -6.80
C ALA A 400 -5.58 5.10 -6.19
N TYR A 401 -5.98 5.70 -5.05
CA TYR A 401 -7.28 5.49 -4.44
C TYR A 401 -8.43 5.87 -5.37
N TYR A 402 -8.31 7.00 -6.08
CA TYR A 402 -9.30 7.37 -7.09
C TYR A 402 -9.42 6.30 -8.19
N TYR A 403 -8.29 5.81 -8.71
CA TYR A 403 -8.30 4.76 -9.74
C TYR A 403 -9.02 3.48 -9.25
N MET A 404 -8.75 3.06 -8.00
CA MET A 404 -9.41 1.91 -7.39
C MET A 404 -10.92 2.16 -7.21
N ALA A 405 -11.30 3.35 -6.75
CA ALA A 405 -12.70 3.73 -6.56
C ALA A 405 -13.46 3.76 -7.89
N GLU A 406 -12.88 4.37 -8.94
CA GLU A 406 -13.47 4.42 -10.28
C GLU A 406 -13.64 3.02 -10.89
N THR A 407 -12.68 2.12 -10.63
CA THR A 407 -12.76 0.72 -11.07
C THR A 407 -13.93 0.00 -10.43
N ASN A 408 -14.16 0.19 -9.12
CA ASN A 408 -15.29 -0.42 -8.42
C ASN A 408 -16.63 0.24 -8.78
N VAL A 409 -16.66 1.56 -9.03
CA VAL A 409 -17.85 2.23 -9.58
C VAL A 409 -18.20 1.66 -10.96
N SER A 410 -17.21 1.43 -11.81
CA SER A 410 -17.41 0.83 -13.13
C SER A 410 -17.94 -0.60 -13.02
N TYR A 411 -17.42 -1.40 -12.08
CA TYR A 411 -17.95 -2.73 -11.78
C TYR A 411 -19.45 -2.71 -11.42
N ILE A 412 -19.89 -1.78 -10.56
CA ILE A 412 -21.31 -1.68 -10.14
C ILE A 412 -22.19 -1.19 -11.30
N THR A 413 -21.68 -0.23 -12.08
CA THR A 413 -22.46 0.47 -13.11
C THR A 413 -22.34 -0.13 -14.50
N ASN A 414 -21.56 -1.21 -14.70
CA ASN A 414 -21.39 -1.85 -16.01
C ASN A 414 -22.69 -2.43 -16.59
N ARG A 415 -23.72 -2.65 -15.77
CA ARG A 415 -25.06 -3.10 -16.19
C ARG A 415 -26.05 -1.96 -16.46
N ILE A 416 -25.62 -0.71 -16.28
CA ILE A 416 -26.44 0.48 -16.35
C ILE A 416 -26.06 1.31 -17.59
N ALA A 417 -26.95 2.19 -18.06
CA ALA A 417 -26.70 3.07 -19.19
C ALA A 417 -25.41 3.91 -19.03
N LYS A 418 -24.61 4.05 -20.11
CA LYS A 418 -23.31 4.75 -20.12
C LYS A 418 -23.35 6.17 -19.53
N LYS A 419 -24.44 6.92 -19.73
CA LYS A 419 -24.63 8.27 -19.17
C LYS A 419 -24.67 8.26 -17.64
N GLN A 420 -25.28 7.24 -17.04
CA GLN A 420 -25.35 7.08 -15.60
C GLN A 420 -24.02 6.61 -15.01
N ASN A 421 -23.28 5.74 -15.72
CA ASN A 421 -21.90 5.38 -15.33
C ASN A 421 -21.00 6.62 -15.25
N LYS A 422 -21.03 7.50 -16.27
CA LYS A 422 -20.27 8.77 -16.24
C LYS A 422 -20.66 9.68 -15.05
N LEU A 423 -21.94 9.73 -14.70
CA LEU A 423 -22.41 10.48 -13.53
C LEU A 423 -21.81 9.92 -12.24
N TRP A 424 -21.89 8.60 -12.02
CA TRP A 424 -21.33 7.97 -10.81
C TRP A 424 -19.82 8.11 -10.71
N ARG A 425 -19.10 8.03 -11.84
CA ARG A 425 -17.66 8.35 -11.88
C ARG A 425 -17.40 9.79 -11.45
N ASN A 426 -18.21 10.76 -11.88
CA ASN A 426 -18.06 12.15 -11.43
C ASN A 426 -18.42 12.35 -9.94
N VAL A 427 -19.43 11.64 -9.44
CA VAL A 427 -19.80 11.69 -8.02
C VAL A 427 -18.62 11.24 -7.14
N ILE A 428 -17.97 10.11 -7.48
CA ILE A 428 -16.84 9.63 -6.69
C ILE A 428 -15.62 10.56 -6.78
N ARG A 429 -15.41 11.27 -7.90
CA ARG A 429 -14.38 12.34 -7.99
C ARG A 429 -14.61 13.42 -6.95
N VAL A 430 -15.84 13.94 -6.90
CA VAL A 430 -16.20 15.02 -5.98
C VAL A 430 -16.11 14.55 -4.52
N ILE A 431 -16.59 13.34 -4.21
CA ILE A 431 -16.49 12.77 -2.87
C ILE A 431 -15.03 12.66 -2.42
N LEU A 432 -14.16 12.11 -3.26
CA LEU A 432 -12.74 11.95 -2.92
C LEU A 432 -12.03 13.30 -2.73
N ILE A 433 -12.28 14.26 -3.61
CA ILE A 433 -11.71 15.63 -3.47
C ILE A 433 -12.21 16.28 -2.17
N ALA A 434 -13.50 16.13 -1.85
CA ALA A 434 -14.07 16.66 -0.60
C ALA A 434 -13.48 15.95 0.63
N ALA A 435 -13.26 14.64 0.57
CA ALA A 435 -12.62 13.87 1.64
C ALA A 435 -11.17 14.31 1.88
N THR A 436 -10.40 14.56 0.81
CA THR A 436 -9.06 15.15 0.88
C THR A 436 -9.09 16.55 1.51
N ALA A 437 -10.01 17.41 1.10
CA ALA A 437 -10.16 18.74 1.67
C ALA A 437 -10.47 18.68 3.18
N TYR A 438 -11.40 17.80 3.55
CA TYR A 438 -11.79 17.57 4.94
C TYR A 438 -10.63 17.03 5.79
N GLY A 439 -9.88 16.04 5.30
CA GLY A 439 -8.75 15.47 6.03
C GLY A 439 -7.61 16.46 6.27
N SER A 440 -7.39 17.38 5.33
CA SER A 440 -6.35 18.41 5.44
C SER A 440 -6.54 19.34 6.64
N VAL A 441 -7.77 19.50 7.15
CA VAL A 441 -8.11 20.44 8.23
C VAL A 441 -8.55 19.75 9.53
N LYS A 442 -8.59 18.42 9.58
CA LYS A 442 -8.96 17.65 10.77
C LYS A 442 -7.73 17.18 11.55
N THR A 443 -7.96 16.67 12.76
CA THR A 443 -6.89 16.11 13.59
C THR A 443 -6.39 14.79 13.00
N ALA A 444 -5.14 14.46 13.28
CA ALA A 444 -4.51 13.21 12.81
C ALA A 444 -5.28 11.98 13.32
N ASP A 445 -5.67 11.96 14.59
CA ASP A 445 -6.39 10.83 15.20
C ASP A 445 -7.67 10.45 14.46
N VAL A 446 -8.49 11.44 14.11
CA VAL A 446 -9.75 11.21 13.38
C VAL A 446 -9.46 10.68 11.98
N ALA A 447 -8.47 11.26 11.29
CA ALA A 447 -8.08 10.80 9.97
C ALA A 447 -7.62 9.34 10.01
N TRP A 448 -6.71 9.00 10.92
CA TRP A 448 -6.18 7.63 11.08
C TRP A 448 -7.26 6.63 11.49
N ALA A 449 -8.15 6.99 12.41
CA ALA A 449 -9.24 6.11 12.81
C ALA A 449 -10.19 5.78 11.64
N LEU A 450 -10.51 6.76 10.79
CA LEU A 450 -11.29 6.52 9.56
C LEU A 450 -10.51 5.65 8.56
N GLY A 451 -9.23 5.96 8.33
CA GLY A 451 -8.38 5.19 7.43
C GLY A 451 -8.23 3.73 7.85
N ASP A 452 -8.01 3.49 9.14
CA ASP A 452 -7.92 2.15 9.72
C ASP A 452 -9.20 1.35 9.51
N LEU A 453 -10.36 1.98 9.73
CA LEU A 453 -11.65 1.34 9.51
C LEU A 453 -11.79 0.89 8.05
N GLY A 454 -11.45 1.77 7.10
CA GLY A 454 -11.49 1.44 5.68
C GLY A 454 -10.58 0.27 5.30
N VAL A 455 -9.31 0.32 5.73
CA VAL A 455 -8.33 -0.75 5.46
C VAL A 455 -8.80 -2.09 6.02
N GLY A 456 -9.22 -2.11 7.28
CA GLY A 456 -9.59 -3.36 7.94
C GLY A 456 -10.88 -3.98 7.38
N MET A 457 -11.88 -3.17 7.00
CA MET A 457 -13.09 -3.68 6.33
C MET A 457 -12.74 -4.36 4.99
N MET A 458 -11.87 -3.74 4.20
CA MET A 458 -11.41 -4.33 2.94
C MET A 458 -10.61 -5.61 3.18
N ALA A 459 -9.71 -5.62 4.15
CA ALA A 459 -8.88 -6.78 4.49
C ALA A 459 -9.71 -8.01 4.85
N TRP A 460 -10.72 -7.86 5.71
CA TRP A 460 -11.64 -8.95 6.06
C TRP A 460 -12.30 -9.58 4.83
N LEU A 461 -12.89 -8.74 3.98
CA LEU A 461 -13.56 -9.21 2.78
C LEU A 461 -12.57 -9.82 1.79
N ASN A 462 -11.37 -9.30 1.67
CA ASN A 462 -10.42 -9.81 0.70
C ASN A 462 -9.77 -11.13 1.13
N ILE A 463 -9.34 -11.24 2.40
CA ILE A 463 -8.71 -12.46 2.94
C ILE A 463 -9.63 -13.67 2.77
N ILE A 464 -10.91 -13.53 3.10
CA ILE A 464 -11.89 -14.61 2.94
C ILE A 464 -12.01 -14.99 1.46
N ALA A 465 -12.08 -14.00 0.56
CA ALA A 465 -12.20 -14.24 -0.87
C ALA A 465 -11.00 -14.99 -1.46
N ILE A 466 -9.77 -14.59 -1.13
CA ILE A 466 -8.56 -15.23 -1.66
C ILE A 466 -8.35 -16.63 -1.09
N TRP A 467 -8.84 -16.92 0.12
CA TRP A 467 -8.86 -18.29 0.65
C TRP A 467 -9.79 -19.20 -0.16
N ILE A 468 -11.00 -18.72 -0.47
CA ILE A 468 -11.96 -19.44 -1.32
C ILE A 468 -11.37 -19.66 -2.73
N LEU A 469 -10.63 -18.67 -3.25
CA LEU A 469 -10.18 -18.62 -4.64
C LEU A 469 -8.67 -18.88 -4.84
N CYS A 470 -7.96 -19.42 -3.86
CA CYS A 470 -6.50 -19.58 -3.98
C CYS A 470 -6.09 -20.56 -5.10
N LYS A 471 -6.93 -21.56 -5.42
CA LYS A 471 -6.62 -22.64 -6.38
C LYS A 471 -6.22 -22.13 -7.78
N PRO A 472 -6.99 -21.27 -8.47
CA PRO A 472 -6.58 -20.68 -9.74
C PRO A 472 -5.20 -20.03 -9.73
N ALA A 473 -4.88 -19.25 -8.70
CA ALA A 473 -3.58 -18.58 -8.59
C ALA A 473 -2.44 -19.58 -8.36
N LEU A 474 -2.66 -20.63 -7.56
CA LEU A 474 -1.68 -21.70 -7.35
C LEU A 474 -1.45 -22.52 -8.62
N ASN A 475 -2.50 -22.78 -9.40
CA ASN A 475 -2.39 -23.47 -10.69
C ASN A 475 -1.62 -22.62 -11.71
N ALA A 476 -1.88 -21.31 -11.76
CA ALA A 476 -1.10 -20.39 -12.58
C ALA A 476 0.38 -20.35 -12.15
N LEU A 477 0.69 -20.39 -10.85
CA LEU A 477 2.08 -20.48 -10.39
C LEU A 477 2.76 -21.78 -10.86
N LYS A 478 2.05 -22.91 -10.76
CA LYS A 478 2.56 -24.21 -11.23
C LYS A 478 2.81 -24.21 -12.73
N ASP A 479 1.88 -23.67 -13.52
CA ASP A 479 2.03 -23.54 -14.97
C ASP A 479 3.24 -22.69 -15.35
N PHE A 480 3.40 -21.53 -14.69
CA PHE A 480 4.57 -20.66 -14.89
C PHE A 480 5.90 -21.36 -14.58
N GLU A 481 5.95 -22.13 -13.49
CA GLU A 481 7.14 -22.87 -13.10
C GLU A 481 7.46 -24.02 -14.05
N GLN A 482 6.44 -24.71 -14.59
CA GLN A 482 6.61 -25.73 -15.61
C GLN A 482 7.19 -25.13 -16.90
N HIS A 483 6.66 -23.99 -17.35
CA HIS A 483 7.21 -23.24 -18.48
C HIS A 483 8.68 -22.84 -18.22
N LYS A 484 8.97 -22.26 -17.05
CA LYS A 484 10.33 -21.86 -16.68
C LYS A 484 11.29 -23.05 -16.62
N LYS A 485 10.85 -24.20 -16.12
CA LYS A 485 11.65 -25.43 -16.09
C LYS A 485 11.91 -25.98 -17.49
N LYS A 486 10.92 -25.92 -18.39
CA LYS A 486 11.03 -26.43 -19.76
C LYS A 486 11.92 -25.57 -20.65
N TYR A 487 11.80 -24.24 -20.56
CA TYR A 487 12.47 -23.30 -21.48
C TYR A 487 13.63 -22.52 -20.83
N GLY A 488 14.00 -22.84 -19.59
CA GLY A 488 15.04 -22.15 -18.82
C GLY A 488 14.69 -20.72 -18.37
N THR A 489 13.61 -20.14 -18.89
CA THR A 489 13.19 -18.76 -18.58
C THR A 489 11.68 -18.66 -18.44
N GLY A 490 11.21 -17.87 -17.47
CA GLY A 490 9.79 -17.49 -17.35
C GLY A 490 9.36 -16.43 -18.37
N LYS A 491 10.27 -15.89 -19.19
CA LYS A 491 10.01 -14.76 -20.09
C LYS A 491 9.02 -15.13 -21.19
N THR A 492 9.10 -16.36 -21.72
CA THR A 492 8.25 -16.85 -22.81
C THR A 492 6.98 -17.54 -22.32
N ALA A 493 6.74 -17.59 -21.00
CA ALA A 493 5.54 -18.22 -20.45
C ALA A 493 4.28 -17.50 -20.97
N ILE A 494 3.37 -18.26 -21.57
CA ILE A 494 2.07 -17.77 -22.05
C ILE A 494 1.00 -18.57 -21.33
N TYR A 495 0.07 -17.86 -20.70
CA TYR A 495 -1.00 -18.50 -19.97
C TYR A 495 -2.11 -18.98 -20.90
N ARG A 496 -2.46 -20.26 -20.79
CA ARG A 496 -3.56 -20.89 -21.52
C ARG A 496 -4.41 -21.68 -20.52
N PRO A 497 -5.40 -21.04 -19.89
CA PRO A 497 -6.23 -21.72 -18.91
C PRO A 497 -7.11 -22.79 -19.57
N ASN A 498 -7.42 -23.86 -18.83
CA ASN A 498 -8.46 -24.80 -19.25
C ASN A 498 -9.84 -24.12 -19.14
N ALA A 499 -10.59 -24.12 -20.24
CA ALA A 499 -11.93 -23.53 -20.31
C ALA A 499 -12.92 -24.20 -19.34
N ASP A 500 -12.74 -25.48 -19.04
CA ASP A 500 -13.60 -26.21 -18.11
C ASP A 500 -13.36 -25.78 -16.64
N GLU A 501 -12.11 -25.47 -16.30
CA GLU A 501 -11.73 -25.02 -14.96
C GLU A 501 -12.06 -23.54 -14.74
N LEU A 502 -11.77 -22.70 -15.75
CA LEU A 502 -11.90 -21.24 -15.69
C LEU A 502 -12.77 -20.68 -16.83
N PRO A 503 -14.05 -21.09 -16.95
CA PRO A 503 -14.92 -20.67 -18.05
C PRO A 503 -15.23 -19.16 -18.04
N THR A 504 -14.98 -18.48 -16.92
CA THR A 504 -15.21 -17.04 -16.76
C THR A 504 -13.97 -16.20 -17.06
N ALA A 505 -12.80 -16.79 -17.30
CA ALA A 505 -11.55 -16.09 -17.64
C ALA A 505 -11.53 -15.64 -19.12
N LYS A 506 -12.57 -14.91 -19.53
CA LYS A 506 -12.83 -14.53 -20.94
C LYS A 506 -11.65 -13.87 -21.64
N PHE A 507 -10.93 -12.99 -20.93
CA PHE A 507 -9.75 -12.33 -21.48
C PHE A 507 -8.73 -13.34 -22.02
N TRP A 508 -8.44 -14.40 -21.26
CA TRP A 508 -7.42 -15.39 -21.61
C TRP A 508 -7.92 -16.43 -22.62
N LEU A 509 -9.23 -16.69 -22.65
CA LEU A 509 -9.84 -17.67 -23.55
C LEU A 509 -10.15 -17.08 -24.94
N GLU A 510 -10.49 -15.79 -25.01
CA GLU A 510 -11.00 -15.15 -26.23
C GLU A 510 -10.12 -13.97 -26.68
N ASP A 511 -9.94 -12.96 -25.83
CA ASP A 511 -9.37 -11.68 -26.23
C ASP A 511 -7.86 -11.74 -26.47
N TYR A 512 -7.12 -12.37 -25.56
CA TYR A 512 -5.67 -12.52 -25.65
C TYR A 512 -5.26 -13.37 -26.87
N PRO A 513 -5.86 -14.55 -27.13
CA PRO A 513 -5.59 -15.30 -28.36
C PRO A 513 -5.97 -14.54 -29.65
N ARG A 514 -7.07 -13.77 -29.64
CA ARG A 514 -7.48 -12.94 -30.79
C ARG A 514 -6.40 -11.90 -31.12
N ARG A 515 -5.90 -11.21 -30.09
CA ARG A 515 -4.84 -10.19 -30.24
C ARG A 515 -3.52 -10.77 -30.72
N LEU A 516 -3.11 -11.94 -30.22
CA LEU A 516 -1.89 -12.61 -30.71
C LEU A 516 -1.97 -12.91 -32.21
N LYS A 517 -3.16 -13.28 -32.71
CA LYS A 517 -3.40 -13.49 -34.15
C LYS A 517 -3.32 -12.19 -34.93
N GLU A 518 -3.94 -11.11 -34.45
CA GLU A 518 -3.91 -9.79 -35.08
C GLU A 518 -2.50 -9.20 -35.18
N GLN A 519 -1.66 -9.44 -34.17
CA GLN A 519 -0.26 -8.98 -34.13
C GLN A 519 0.70 -9.90 -34.89
N ASN A 520 0.21 -10.97 -35.52
CA ASN A 520 1.02 -11.99 -36.19
C ASN A 520 2.10 -12.59 -35.27
N TYR A 521 1.88 -12.54 -33.95
CA TYR A 521 2.82 -13.03 -32.96
C TYR A 521 2.73 -14.56 -32.92
N LYS A 522 3.79 -15.23 -33.41
CA LYS A 522 3.94 -16.69 -33.37
C LYS A 522 4.82 -17.06 -32.17
N PRO A 523 4.24 -17.57 -31.06
CA PRO A 523 5.01 -17.87 -29.85
C PRO A 523 6.17 -18.84 -30.07
N ASP A 524 5.99 -19.82 -30.97
CA ASP A 524 6.96 -20.88 -31.21
C ASP A 524 8.18 -20.40 -32.02
N ASN A 525 8.08 -19.28 -32.73
CA ASN A 525 9.18 -18.73 -33.54
C ASN A 525 10.17 -17.86 -32.75
N ASP A 526 9.81 -17.41 -31.54
CA ASP A 526 10.73 -16.67 -30.67
C ASP A 526 11.53 -17.60 -29.74
N ILE A 527 11.19 -18.90 -29.68
CA ILE A 527 11.98 -19.90 -28.95
C ILE A 527 13.30 -20.19 -29.68
N THR A 528 13.32 -20.12 -31.01
CA THR A 528 14.51 -20.35 -31.84
C THR A 528 15.47 -19.15 -31.94
N LYS A 529 15.12 -18.00 -31.36
CA LYS A 529 16.01 -16.81 -31.32
C LYS A 529 16.89 -16.73 -30.08
N PHE A 530 16.73 -17.65 -29.14
CA PHE A 530 17.48 -17.66 -27.87
C PHE A 530 18.23 -18.99 -27.64
N GLU A 531 18.45 -19.78 -28.70
CA GLU A 531 19.48 -20.84 -28.74
C GLU A 531 20.84 -20.26 -29.14
#